data_AF-A0A0F9H4C0-F1
#
_entry.id   AF-A0A0F9H4C0-F1
#
_cell.length_a   1.000
_cell.length_b   1.000
_cell.length_c   1.000
_cell.angle_alpha   90.00
_cell.angle_beta   90.00
_cell.angle_gamma   90.00
#
_symmetry.space_group_name_H-M   'P 1'
#
loop_
_entity.id
_entity.type
_entity.pdbx_description
1 polymer ?
#
loop_
_entity_poly.entity_id
_entity_poly.type
_entity_poly.pdbx_seq_one_letter_code
_entity_poly.pdbx_strand_id
1 'polypeptide(L)'
;MSIENSIYIYAAKREISHISRDLIIDTLSDHNKIILEIYKTIFPVLRKNSKYRLPTNLIPLIIFIYFRLHDLVITKSQIISESRISFSDFNDFIMQLIIFLRRGIT
;
A
#
# COMPACT_ATOMS: atom_id res chain seq x y z
N MET A 1 -5.97 21.63 4.89
CA MET A 1 -5.23 20.54 4.23
C MET A 1 -4.06 21.18 3.47
N SER A 2 -2.80 20.75 3.71
CA SER A 2 -1.64 21.36 3.03
C SER A 2 -1.60 20.99 1.54
N ILE A 3 -1.00 21.84 0.70
CA ILE A 3 -0.81 21.60 -0.74
C ILE A 3 -0.06 20.27 -0.97
N GLU A 4 0.97 20.02 -0.17
CA GLU A 4 1.75 18.79 -0.17
C GLU A 4 0.84 17.56 0.01
N ASN A 5 -0.06 17.57 0.99
CA ASN A 5 -0.99 16.46 1.22
C ASN A 5 -1.91 16.22 0.01
N SER A 6 -2.37 17.28 -0.66
CA SER A 6 -3.21 17.16 -1.86
C SER A 6 -2.47 16.47 -3.02
N ILE A 7 -1.19 16.77 -3.21
CA ILE A 7 -0.34 16.15 -4.25
C ILE A 7 -0.19 14.65 -3.96
N TYR A 8 0.12 14.30 -2.72
CA TYR A 8 0.29 12.89 -2.31
C TYR A 8 -1.02 12.09 -2.43
N ILE A 9 -2.16 12.67 -2.07
CA ILE A 9 -3.47 12.02 -2.24
C ILE A 9 -3.79 11.80 -3.72
N TYR A 10 -3.48 12.78 -4.59
CA TYR A 10 -3.68 12.63 -6.03
C TYR A 10 -2.80 11.52 -6.62
N ALA A 11 -1.51 11.49 -6.25
CA ALA A 11 -0.58 10.45 -6.67
C ALA A 11 -1.01 9.07 -6.17
N ALA A 12 -1.50 8.95 -4.92
CA ALA A 12 -2.05 7.72 -4.39
C ALA A 12 -3.25 7.21 -5.19
N LYS A 13 -4.21 8.07 -5.54
CA LYS A 13 -5.34 7.69 -6.41
C LYS A 13 -4.86 7.13 -7.75
N ARG A 14 -3.87 7.77 -8.37
CA ARG A 14 -3.32 7.30 -9.66
C ARG A 14 -2.66 5.93 -9.53
N GLU A 15 -1.90 5.70 -8.46
CA GLU A 15 -1.23 4.43 -8.22
C GLU A 15 -2.25 3.31 -7.95
N ILE A 16 -3.28 3.57 -7.15
CA ILE A 16 -4.39 2.63 -6.92
C ILE A 16 -5.04 2.26 -8.25
N SER A 17 -5.41 3.24 -9.08
CA SER A 17 -6.04 2.99 -10.39
C SER A 17 -5.14 2.33 -11.43
N HIS A 18 -3.81 2.40 -11.24
CA HIS A 18 -2.85 1.67 -12.07
C HIS A 18 -2.85 0.20 -11.67
N ILE A 19 -2.55 -0.09 -10.41
CA ILE A 19 -2.49 -1.45 -9.86
C ILE A 19 -3.83 -2.17 -10.05
N SER A 20 -4.96 -1.48 -9.85
CA SER A 20 -6.30 -2.07 -10.03
C SER A 20 -6.64 -2.46 -11.46
N ARG A 21 -6.07 -1.80 -12.45
CA ARG A 21 -6.35 -2.11 -13.87
C ARG A 21 -5.57 -3.34 -14.31
N ASP A 22 -4.34 -3.45 -13.82
CA ASP A 22 -3.37 -4.42 -14.32
C ASP A 22 -3.46 -5.74 -13.54
N LEU A 23 -3.79 -5.69 -12.24
CA LEU A 23 -4.37 -6.83 -11.55
C LEU A 23 -5.81 -6.97 -12.04
N ILE A 24 -6.06 -7.92 -12.94
CA ILE A 24 -7.37 -8.37 -13.43
C ILE A 24 -8.17 -8.95 -12.25
N ILE A 25 -8.53 -8.06 -11.34
CA ILE A 25 -9.23 -8.32 -10.10
C ILE A 25 -10.37 -7.31 -10.15
N ASP A 26 -11.49 -7.72 -10.74
CA ASP A 26 -12.72 -6.91 -10.77
C ASP A 26 -13.10 -6.44 -9.35
N THR A 27 -12.72 -7.19 -8.31
CA THR A 27 -12.92 -6.83 -6.91
C THR A 27 -12.07 -5.64 -6.42
N LEU A 28 -10.91 -5.33 -7.01
CA LEU A 28 -10.08 -4.21 -6.52
C LEU A 28 -10.78 -2.86 -6.74
N SER A 29 -11.55 -2.74 -7.82
CA SER A 29 -12.27 -1.52 -8.17
C SER A 29 -13.25 -1.08 -7.06
N ASP A 30 -13.92 -2.04 -6.43
CA ASP A 30 -14.85 -1.81 -5.32
C ASP A 30 -14.11 -1.42 -4.03
N HIS A 31 -12.87 -1.89 -3.86
CA HIS A 31 -12.05 -1.64 -2.68
C HIS A 31 -11.19 -0.37 -2.77
N ASN A 32 -11.10 0.27 -3.94
CA ASN A 32 -10.26 1.45 -4.17
C ASN A 32 -10.51 2.61 -3.21
N LYS A 33 -11.78 2.84 -2.87
CA LYS A 33 -12.15 3.87 -1.88
C LYS A 33 -11.60 3.52 -0.49
N ILE A 34 -11.72 2.26 -0.08
CA ILE A 34 -11.24 1.78 1.23
C ILE A 34 -9.71 1.87 1.30
N ILE A 35 -9.02 1.40 0.25
CA ILE A 35 -7.55 1.48 0.15
C ILE A 35 -7.08 2.93 0.27
N LEU A 36 -7.77 3.87 -0.39
CA LEU A 36 -7.46 5.29 -0.30
C LEU A 36 -7.67 5.85 1.12
N GLU A 37 -8.72 5.46 1.82
CA GLU A 37 -8.95 5.88 3.22
C GLU A 37 -7.90 5.30 4.17
N ILE A 38 -7.48 4.05 3.98
CA ILE A 38 -6.35 3.46 4.71
C ILE A 38 -5.08 4.27 4.45
N TYR A 39 -4.80 4.61 3.19
CA TYR A 39 -3.65 5.47 2.84
C TYR A 39 -3.69 6.81 3.56
N LYS A 40 -4.84 7.50 3.53
CA LYS A 40 -5.02 8.80 4.21
C LYS A 40 -4.82 8.72 5.72
N THR A 41 -5.08 7.56 6.32
CA THR A 41 -4.89 7.31 7.75
C THR A 41 -3.41 7.05 8.07
N ILE A 42 -2.71 6.26 7.24
CA ILE A 42 -1.32 5.87 7.49
C ILE A 42 -0.33 6.98 7.11
N PHE A 43 -0.54 7.65 5.97
CA PHE A 43 0.40 8.62 5.42
C PHE A 43 0.83 9.73 6.41
N PRO A 44 -0.08 10.36 7.18
CA PRO A 44 0.27 11.42 8.11
C PRO A 44 1.18 10.97 9.26
N VAL A 45 1.06 9.71 9.69
CA VAL A 45 1.82 9.18 10.84
C VAL A 45 3.19 8.65 10.44
N LEU A 46 3.47 8.48 9.15
CA LEU A 46 4.79 8.08 8.67
C LEU A 46 5.83 9.18 8.87
N ARG A 47 7.02 8.79 9.34
CA ARG A 47 8.17 9.67 9.52
C ARG A 47 8.45 10.47 8.24
N LYS A 48 8.65 11.79 8.39
CA LYS A 48 9.11 12.66 7.30
C LYS A 48 10.38 12.06 6.68
N ASN A 49 10.45 12.03 5.34
CA ASN A 49 11.52 11.42 4.53
C ASN A 49 11.58 9.88 4.50
N SER A 50 10.59 9.17 5.06
CA SER A 50 10.50 7.73 4.84
C SER A 50 10.27 7.42 3.36
N LYS A 51 10.96 6.41 2.81
CA LYS A 51 10.69 5.88 1.45
C LYS A 51 9.23 5.43 1.29
N TYR A 52 8.58 5.04 2.38
CA TYR A 52 7.17 4.65 2.42
C TYR A 52 6.21 5.85 2.44
N ARG A 53 6.68 7.10 2.42
CA ARG A 53 5.81 8.26 2.13
C ARG A 53 5.56 8.45 0.64
N LEU A 54 6.29 7.75 -0.22
CA LEU A 54 6.00 7.73 -1.65
C LEU A 54 4.78 6.83 -1.92
N PRO A 55 3.74 7.31 -2.61
CA PRO A 55 2.56 6.50 -2.90
C PRO A 55 2.90 5.22 -3.69
N THR A 56 3.87 5.30 -4.59
CA THR A 56 4.40 4.17 -5.37
C THR A 56 4.98 3.04 -4.51
N ASN A 57 5.37 3.34 -3.27
CA ASN A 57 5.87 2.35 -2.32
C ASN A 57 4.78 1.96 -1.32
N LEU A 58 3.98 2.92 -0.83
CA LEU A 58 3.00 2.64 0.21
C LEU A 58 1.76 1.90 -0.29
N ILE A 59 1.24 2.29 -1.46
CA ILE A 59 0.01 1.73 -2.00
C ILE A 59 0.13 0.22 -2.26
N PRO A 60 1.19 -0.30 -2.91
CA PRO A 60 1.36 -1.74 -3.10
C PRO A 60 1.32 -2.53 -1.77
N LEU A 61 1.92 -1.96 -0.72
CA LEU A 61 1.95 -2.57 0.61
C LEU A 61 0.57 -2.57 1.27
N ILE A 62 -0.16 -1.45 1.19
CA ILE A 62 -1.53 -1.35 1.70
C ILE A 62 -2.43 -2.36 0.98
N ILE A 63 -2.36 -2.45 -0.35
CA ILE A 63 -3.17 -3.38 -1.14
C ILE A 63 -2.84 -4.82 -0.72
N PHE A 64 -1.56 -5.17 -0.63
CA PHE A 64 -1.17 -6.51 -0.20
C PHE A 64 -1.72 -6.86 1.18
N ILE A 65 -1.52 -6.00 2.19
CA ILE A 65 -2.04 -6.24 3.54
C ILE A 65 -3.57 -6.35 3.53
N TYR A 66 -4.26 -5.42 2.87
CA TYR A 66 -5.72 -5.40 2.78
C TYR A 66 -6.24 -6.73 2.24
N PHE A 67 -5.71 -7.17 1.10
CA PHE A 67 -6.13 -8.44 0.50
C PHE A 67 -5.86 -9.63 1.41
N ARG A 68 -4.70 -9.66 2.09
CA ARG A 68 -4.35 -10.71 3.05
C ARG A 68 -5.26 -10.73 4.29
N LEU A 69 -5.78 -9.58 4.74
CA LEU A 69 -6.69 -9.48 5.88
C LEU A 69 -8.15 -9.81 5.53
N HIS A 70 -8.50 -9.71 4.25
CA HIS A 70 -9.86 -9.96 3.75
C HIS A 70 -9.98 -11.30 3.01
N ASP A 71 -9.04 -12.23 3.25
CA ASP A 71 -8.98 -13.57 2.63
C ASP A 71 -9.01 -13.55 1.08
N LEU A 72 -8.56 -12.45 0.48
CA LEU A 72 -8.43 -12.32 -0.97
C LEU A 72 -7.07 -12.86 -1.41
N VAL A 73 -7.10 -13.69 -2.46
CA VAL A 73 -5.89 -14.34 -2.97
C VAL A 73 -5.09 -13.34 -3.80
N ILE A 74 -3.96 -12.90 -3.25
CA ILE A 74 -2.94 -12.15 -3.98
C ILE A 74 -1.55 -12.59 -3.55
N THR A 75 -0.66 -12.78 -4.53
CA THR A 75 0.74 -13.12 -4.27
C THR A 75 1.59 -11.86 -4.21
N LYS A 76 2.73 -11.95 -3.50
CA LYS A 76 3.74 -10.89 -3.50
C LYS A 76 4.21 -10.57 -4.91
N SER A 77 4.44 -11.61 -5.73
CA SER A 77 4.93 -11.47 -7.09
C SER A 77 3.98 -10.66 -7.97
N GLN A 78 2.66 -10.90 -7.84
CA GLN A 78 1.65 -10.13 -8.59
C GLN A 78 1.64 -8.65 -8.19
N ILE A 79 1.73 -8.34 -6.90
CA ILE A 79 1.79 -6.94 -6.47
C ILE A 79 3.07 -6.26 -6.97
N ILE A 80 4.20 -6.97 -6.91
CA ILE A 80 5.49 -6.42 -7.34
C ILE A 80 5.55 -6.25 -8.86
N SER A 81 4.93 -7.15 -9.65
CA SER A 81 4.88 -6.99 -11.11
C SER A 81 4.03 -5.80 -11.54
N GLU A 82 2.93 -5.54 -10.84
CA GLU A 82 1.99 -4.46 -11.16
C GLU A 82 2.30 -3.14 -10.46
N SER A 83 3.44 -3.04 -9.77
CA SER A 83 3.81 -1.80 -9.08
C SER A 83 5.28 -1.46 -9.23
N ARG A 84 5.64 -0.26 -8.78
CA ARG A 84 7.00 0.26 -8.85
C ARG A 84 7.84 -0.05 -7.62
N ILE A 85 7.30 -0.79 -6.66
CA ILE A 85 8.05 -1.15 -5.45
C ILE A 85 9.10 -2.20 -5.78
N SER A 86 10.32 -2.04 -5.25
CA SER A 86 11.33 -3.07 -5.40
C SER A 86 11.02 -4.30 -4.53
N PHE A 87 11.48 -5.47 -4.98
CA PHE A 87 11.33 -6.71 -4.22
C PHE A 87 11.97 -6.62 -2.82
N SER A 88 13.13 -5.94 -2.71
CA SER A 88 13.79 -5.71 -1.43
C SER A 88 12.97 -4.80 -0.52
N ASP A 89 12.45 -3.67 -1.02
CA ASP A 89 11.67 -2.74 -0.21
C ASP A 89 10.38 -3.37 0.30
N PHE A 90 9.76 -4.21 -0.54
CA PHE A 90 8.58 -4.96 -0.18
C PHE A 90 8.87 -5.94 0.96
N ASN A 91 9.91 -6.77 0.83
CA ASN A 91 10.25 -7.75 1.86
C ASN A 91 10.74 -7.10 3.15
N ASP A 92 11.52 -6.02 3.07
CA ASP A 92 11.93 -5.22 4.23
C ASP A 92 10.71 -4.78 5.04
N PHE A 93 9.68 -4.28 4.36
CA PHE A 93 8.45 -3.84 5.00
C PHE A 93 7.71 -5.01 5.66
N ILE A 94 7.53 -6.12 4.96
CA ILE A 94 6.87 -7.31 5.52
C ILE A 94 7.63 -7.83 6.75
N MET A 95 8.96 -7.82 6.71
CA MET A 95 9.79 -8.20 7.86
C MET A 95 9.58 -7.27 9.04
N GLN A 96 9.58 -5.95 8.82
CA GLN A 96 9.29 -4.96 9.86
C GLN A 96 7.89 -5.13 10.45
N LEU A 97 6.89 -5.38 9.61
CA LEU A 97 5.51 -5.63 10.04
C LEU A 97 5.43 -6.89 10.92
N ILE A 98 6.08 -7.98 10.52
CA ILE A 98 6.13 -9.22 11.32
C ILE A 98 6.81 -8.97 12.68
N ILE A 99 7.92 -8.24 12.69
CA ILE A 99 8.61 -7.88 13.94
C ILE A 99 7.70 -7.05 14.84
N PHE A 100 7.02 -6.05 14.28
CA PHE A 100 6.08 -5.20 15.00
C PHE A 100 4.94 -6.02 15.61
N LEU A 101 4.29 -6.87 14.81
CA LEU A 101 3.18 -7.71 15.27
C LEU A 101 3.62 -8.70 16.35
N ARG A 102 4.82 -9.29 16.23
CA ARG A 102 5.38 -10.19 17.26
C ARG A 102 5.61 -9.46 18.59
N ARG A 103 6.08 -8.22 18.55
CA ARG A 103 6.33 -7.40 19.75
C ARG A 103 5.05 -6.91 20.42
N GLY A 104 3.93 -6.82 19.69
CA GLY A 104 2.63 -6.46 20.26
C GLY A 104 1.93 -7.60 21.01
N ILE A 105 2.50 -8.81 20.99
CA ILE A 105 1.95 -10.03 21.63
C ILE A 105 2.76 -10.42 22.90
N THR A 106 3.84 -9.70 23.20
CA THR A 106 4.67 -9.85 24.42
C THR A 106 4.52 -8.62 25.31
#